data_AF-A0A843T9I7-F1
#
_entry.id   AF-A0A843T9I7-F1
#
_cell.length_a   1.000
_cell.length_b   1.000
_cell.length_c   1.000
_cell.angle_alpha   90.00
_cell.angle_beta   90.00
_cell.angle_gamma   90.00
#
_symmetry.space_group_name_H-M   'P 1'
#
loop_
_entity.id
_entity.type
_entity.pdbx_description
1 polymer ?
#
loop_
_entity_poly.entity_id
_entity_poly.type
_entity_poly.pdbx_seq_one_letter_code
_entity_poly.pdbx_strand_id
1 'polypeptide(L)'
;MTRIVVVAFAVLFLSAAGTSASAQDYRPSWRRMPQMPAMSELAGDWLGPRSNWFNGTARVSGVPPSDLTPVGQARGGGRQAQVVHFNSGPVPAVVWQDRNGDGNADIVEIYRGGGVSVQVVDADYDGTANVLRIYDAGGALTREERL
;
A
#
# COMPACT_ATOMS: atom_id res chain seq x y z
N MET A 1 -12.82 10.74 -33.80
CA MET A 1 -13.56 10.66 -32.52
C MET A 1 -13.19 9.32 -31.87
N THR A 2 -12.23 9.33 -30.96
CA THR A 2 -11.61 8.11 -30.40
C THR A 2 -12.47 7.58 -29.26
N ARG A 3 -12.95 6.35 -29.37
CA ARG A 3 -13.71 5.66 -28.32
C ARG A 3 -12.73 5.11 -27.29
N ILE A 4 -12.83 5.60 -26.05
CA ILE A 4 -12.12 5.04 -24.90
C ILE A 4 -12.83 3.72 -24.54
N VAL A 5 -12.11 2.60 -24.67
CA VAL A 5 -12.54 1.31 -24.14
C VAL A 5 -12.12 1.26 -22.68
N VAL A 6 -13.08 1.36 -21.76
CA VAL A 6 -12.85 1.09 -20.35
C VAL A 6 -12.83 -0.43 -20.18
N VAL A 7 -11.64 -1.00 -19.96
CA VAL A 7 -11.48 -2.43 -19.65
C VAL A 7 -11.76 -2.60 -18.16
N ALA A 8 -12.94 -3.13 -17.83
CA ALA A 8 -13.26 -3.58 -16.49
C ALA A 8 -12.69 -4.99 -16.28
N PHE A 9 -11.66 -5.11 -15.44
CA PHE A 9 -11.17 -6.40 -14.98
C PHE A 9 -12.14 -6.95 -13.91
N ALA A 10 -12.98 -7.90 -14.31
CA ALA A 10 -13.73 -8.72 -13.37
C ALA A 10 -12.78 -9.78 -12.78
N VAL A 11 -12.36 -9.58 -11.53
CA VAL A 11 -11.60 -10.58 -10.77
C VAL A 11 -12.60 -11.53 -10.10
N LEU A 12 -12.47 -12.82 -10.42
CA LEU A 12 -13.22 -13.91 -9.81
C LEU A 12 -12.73 -14.11 -8.36
N PHE A 13 -13.54 -13.75 -7.37
CA PHE A 13 -13.21 -13.95 -5.95
C PHE A 13 -13.48 -15.41 -5.56
N LEU A 14 -12.41 -16.19 -5.41
CA LEU A 14 -12.46 -17.45 -4.67
C LEU A 14 -12.38 -17.09 -3.17
N SER A 15 -13.49 -17.23 -2.46
CA SER A 15 -13.61 -16.91 -1.03
C SER A 15 -12.83 -17.90 -0.18
N ALA A 16 -11.54 -17.64 0.04
CA ALA A 16 -10.83 -18.19 1.18
C ALA A 16 -11.33 -17.44 2.44
N ALA A 17 -12.29 -18.04 3.14
CA ALA A 17 -12.69 -17.65 4.49
C ALA A 17 -11.50 -17.89 5.44
N GLY A 18 -10.58 -16.93 5.48
CA GLY A 18 -9.33 -17.07 6.20
C GLY A 18 -8.68 -15.73 6.43
N THR A 19 -8.98 -15.15 7.60
CA THR A 19 -8.18 -14.13 8.31
C THR A 19 -8.50 -12.67 8.00
N SER A 20 -9.70 -12.22 8.40
CA SER A 20 -10.00 -10.80 8.69
C SER A 20 -9.52 -10.36 10.08
N ALA A 21 -9.19 -11.31 10.97
CA ALA A 21 -8.78 -11.02 12.35
C ALA A 21 -7.51 -10.16 12.46
N SER A 22 -6.50 -10.39 11.61
CA SER A 22 -5.23 -9.64 11.71
C SER A 22 -5.30 -8.21 11.16
N ALA A 23 -6.31 -7.89 10.34
CA ALA A 23 -6.57 -6.53 9.88
C ALA A 23 -7.41 -5.74 10.90
N GLN A 24 -8.39 -6.37 11.53
CA GLN A 24 -9.27 -5.73 12.52
C GLN A 24 -8.50 -5.08 13.67
N ASP A 25 -7.43 -5.75 14.12
CA ASP A 25 -6.55 -5.31 15.20
C ASP A 25 -5.34 -4.51 14.71
N TYR A 26 -5.23 -4.26 13.40
CA TYR A 26 -4.10 -3.51 12.87
C TYR A 26 -4.09 -2.11 13.46
N ARG A 27 -2.94 -1.76 14.05
CA ARG A 27 -2.59 -0.39 14.43
C ARG A 27 -1.23 -0.11 13.81
N PRO A 28 -1.11 0.94 12.99
CA PRO A 28 0.19 1.29 12.45
C PRO A 28 1.10 1.65 13.62
N SER A 29 2.29 1.05 13.67
CA SER A 29 3.28 1.37 14.72
C SER A 29 3.95 2.74 14.51
N TRP A 30 3.57 3.45 13.44
CA TRP A 30 3.99 4.82 13.13
C TRP A 30 2.78 5.68 12.88
N ARG A 31 2.85 6.91 13.37
CA ARG A 31 1.98 7.99 12.94
C ARG A 31 2.58 8.75 11.76
N ARG A 32 3.91 8.83 11.70
CA ARG A 32 4.61 9.45 10.57
C ARG A 32 4.56 8.53 9.35
N MET A 33 4.18 9.10 8.22
CA MET A 33 4.14 8.40 6.95
C MET A 33 5.54 7.99 6.48
N PRO A 34 5.65 6.89 5.70
CA PRO A 34 6.93 6.45 5.18
C PRO A 34 7.45 7.44 4.14
N GLN A 35 8.77 7.62 4.12
CA GLN A 35 9.41 8.38 3.07
C GLN A 35 9.45 7.54 1.79
N MET A 36 9.16 8.16 0.65
CA MET A 36 9.22 7.51 -0.64
C MET A 36 10.67 7.18 -1.01
N PRO A 37 10.94 5.95 -1.48
CA PRO A 37 12.28 5.55 -1.89
C PRO A 37 12.71 6.29 -3.15
N ALA A 38 14.01 6.45 -3.31
CA ALA A 38 14.57 6.92 -4.58
C ALA A 38 14.45 5.83 -5.65
N MET A 39 14.28 6.23 -6.92
CA MET A 39 14.25 5.31 -8.06
C MET A 39 15.53 4.46 -8.17
N SER A 40 16.68 4.99 -7.75
CA SER A 40 17.94 4.24 -7.68
C SER A 40 17.94 3.15 -6.61
N GLU A 41 17.18 3.33 -5.51
CA GLU A 41 17.03 2.30 -4.49
C GLU A 41 16.12 1.16 -4.97
N LEU A 42 15.17 1.47 -5.86
CA LEU A 42 14.26 0.50 -6.45
C LEU A 42 14.87 -0.27 -7.64
N ALA A 43 15.82 0.34 -8.34
CA ALA A 43 16.48 -0.26 -9.51
C ALA A 43 17.70 -1.13 -9.17
N GLY A 44 18.24 -1.03 -7.95
CA GLY A 44 19.39 -1.83 -7.50
C GLY A 44 18.99 -3.15 -6.85
N ASP A 45 19.95 -3.78 -6.15
CA ASP A 45 19.68 -4.90 -5.25
C ASP A 45 18.86 -4.38 -4.06
N TRP A 46 17.55 -4.32 -4.21
CA TRP A 46 16.65 -3.95 -3.13
C TRP A 46 16.94 -4.82 -1.89
N LEU A 47 17.56 -4.23 -0.87
CA LEU A 47 18.01 -4.94 0.33
C LEU A 47 16.87 -5.17 1.34
N GLY A 48 15.62 -5.17 0.87
CA GLY A 48 14.46 -5.06 1.74
C GLY A 48 14.30 -3.65 2.32
N PRO A 49 13.35 -3.47 3.24
CA PRO A 49 13.14 -2.16 3.83
C PRO A 49 14.31 -1.80 4.75
N ARG A 50 15.05 -0.74 4.39
CA ARG A 50 16.02 -0.05 5.27
C ARG A 50 15.38 0.56 6.54
N SER A 51 14.12 0.27 6.80
CA SER A 51 13.29 1.01 7.72
C SER A 51 12.29 0.09 8.40
N ASN A 52 11.91 0.49 9.61
CA ASN A 52 10.84 -0.18 10.32
C ASN A 52 9.50 -0.15 9.55
N TRP A 53 9.31 0.64 8.48
CA TRP A 53 8.05 0.93 7.79
C TRP A 53 7.14 -0.26 7.41
N PHE A 54 7.64 -1.50 7.40
CA PHE A 54 6.85 -2.72 7.15
C PHE A 54 6.46 -3.50 8.41
N ASN A 55 6.85 -3.05 9.62
CA ASN A 55 6.39 -3.66 10.86
C ASN A 55 4.86 -3.79 10.92
N GLY A 56 4.39 -5.02 11.07
CA GLY A 56 2.95 -5.31 11.11
C GLY A 56 2.25 -5.32 9.75
N THR A 57 2.85 -4.87 8.64
CA THR A 57 2.21 -5.00 7.31
C THR A 57 2.12 -6.47 6.91
N ALA A 58 3.16 -7.26 7.18
CA ALA A 58 3.16 -8.71 6.97
C ALA A 58 2.09 -9.46 7.77
N ARG A 59 1.66 -8.93 8.93
CA ARG A 59 0.55 -9.52 9.70
C ARG A 59 -0.78 -9.38 8.97
N VAL A 60 -0.94 -8.32 8.19
CA VAL A 60 -2.14 -8.04 7.40
C VAL A 60 -2.04 -8.73 6.04
N SER A 61 -0.98 -8.47 5.28
CA SER A 61 -0.82 -9.00 3.91
C SER A 61 -0.55 -10.51 3.89
N GLY A 62 0.02 -11.07 4.96
CA GLY A 62 0.52 -12.44 5.00
C GLY A 62 1.81 -12.65 4.21
N VAL A 63 2.42 -11.57 3.71
CA VAL A 63 3.64 -11.63 2.89
C VAL A 63 4.80 -10.98 3.66
N PRO A 64 5.90 -11.71 3.91
CA PRO A 64 7.06 -11.13 4.57
C PRO A 64 7.77 -10.12 3.65
N PRO A 65 8.38 -9.05 4.17
CA PRO A 65 9.03 -8.03 3.34
C PRO A 65 10.19 -8.55 2.47
N SER A 66 10.81 -9.68 2.84
CA SER A 66 11.84 -10.37 2.05
C SER A 66 11.34 -10.88 0.71
N ASP A 67 10.04 -11.09 0.57
CA ASP A 67 9.41 -11.70 -0.60
C ASP A 67 8.79 -10.63 -1.52
N LEU A 68 9.00 -9.36 -1.20
CA LEU A 68 8.45 -8.23 -1.92
C LEU A 68 9.44 -7.73 -2.98
N THR A 69 8.95 -7.62 -4.21
CA THR A 69 9.63 -6.95 -5.30
C THR A 69 9.02 -5.57 -5.51
N PRO A 70 9.73 -4.47 -5.16
CA PRO A 70 9.18 -3.13 -5.35
C PRO A 70 9.27 -2.70 -6.81
N VAL A 71 8.24 -2.01 -7.28
CA VAL A 71 8.19 -1.36 -8.59
C VAL A 71 7.72 0.06 -8.39
N GLY A 72 8.61 1.02 -8.63
CA GLY A 72 8.34 2.45 -8.46
C GLY A 72 8.04 3.15 -9.77
N GLN A 73 7.27 4.23 -9.67
CA GLN A 73 7.01 5.16 -10.76
C GLN A 73 7.23 6.57 -10.24
N ALA A 74 8.04 7.37 -10.93
CA ALA A 74 8.29 8.76 -10.57
C ALA A 74 7.47 9.71 -11.45
N ARG A 75 7.11 10.88 -10.90
CA ARG A 75 6.48 11.95 -11.68
C ARG A 75 7.50 12.57 -12.62
N GLY A 76 7.20 12.60 -13.92
CA GLY A 76 8.00 13.35 -14.91
C GLY A 76 9.49 13.01 -14.93
N GLY A 77 9.88 11.76 -14.65
CA GLY A 77 11.29 11.35 -14.60
C GLY A 77 12.05 11.78 -13.33
N GLY A 78 11.33 12.16 -12.26
CA GLY A 78 11.91 12.49 -10.96
C GLY A 78 12.77 11.36 -10.36
N ARG A 79 13.63 11.73 -9.40
CA ARG A 79 14.52 10.78 -8.70
C ARG A 79 13.84 10.03 -7.56
N GLN A 80 12.72 10.54 -7.05
CA GLN A 80 11.92 9.87 -6.02
C GLN A 80 10.71 9.22 -6.67
N ALA A 81 10.34 8.05 -6.16
CA ALA A 81 9.10 7.42 -6.56
C ALA A 81 7.91 8.23 -6.05
N GLN A 82 6.90 8.40 -6.89
CA GLN A 82 5.61 8.95 -6.54
C GLN A 82 4.60 7.84 -6.21
N VAL A 83 4.76 6.67 -6.80
CA VAL A 83 3.98 5.47 -6.49
C VAL A 83 4.95 4.30 -6.39
N VAL A 84 4.76 3.44 -5.39
CA VAL A 84 5.53 2.19 -5.26
C VAL A 84 4.58 1.03 -5.01
N HIS A 85 4.69 0.01 -5.85
CA HIS A 85 3.99 -1.26 -5.69
C HIS A 85 4.97 -2.28 -5.12
N PHE A 86 4.68 -2.84 -3.94
CA PHE A 86 5.44 -3.93 -3.37
C PHE A 86 4.77 -5.25 -3.73
N ASN A 87 5.27 -5.89 -4.78
CA ASN A 87 4.63 -7.03 -5.42
C ASN A 87 5.09 -8.36 -4.80
N SER A 88 4.15 -9.30 -4.66
CA SER A 88 4.43 -10.71 -4.31
C SER A 88 3.73 -11.67 -5.26
N GLY A 89 3.25 -11.17 -6.40
CA GLY A 89 2.37 -11.85 -7.34
C GLY A 89 1.61 -10.85 -8.21
N PRO A 90 0.46 -11.26 -8.79
CA PRO A 90 -0.35 -10.40 -9.67
C PRO A 90 -0.97 -9.18 -9.00
N VAL A 91 -1.23 -9.27 -7.69
CA VAL A 91 -1.74 -8.17 -6.85
C VAL A 91 -0.61 -7.75 -5.91
N PRO A 92 -0.34 -6.44 -5.75
CA PRO A 92 0.65 -5.97 -4.79
C PRO A 92 0.23 -6.36 -3.37
N ALA A 93 1.19 -6.63 -2.49
CA ALA A 93 0.94 -6.80 -1.07
C ALA A 93 0.78 -5.45 -0.36
N VAL A 94 1.51 -4.43 -0.82
CA VAL A 94 1.47 -3.06 -0.29
C VAL A 94 1.61 -2.07 -1.45
N VAL A 95 0.93 -0.92 -1.36
CA VAL A 95 1.10 0.22 -2.28
C VAL A 95 1.30 1.50 -1.47
N TRP A 96 2.30 2.30 -1.85
CA TRP A 96 2.52 3.66 -1.32
C TRP A 96 2.31 4.69 -2.42
N GLN A 97 1.68 5.82 -2.08
CA GLN A 97 1.39 6.91 -3.02
C GLN A 97 1.68 8.26 -2.37
N ASP A 98 2.48 9.07 -3.05
CA ASP A 98 2.75 10.48 -2.77
C ASP A 98 1.93 11.34 -3.77
N ARG A 99 0.88 11.97 -3.29
CA ARG A 99 -0.08 12.75 -4.09
C ARG A 99 0.33 14.20 -4.20
N ASN A 100 0.95 14.79 -3.17
CA ASN A 100 1.37 16.19 -3.17
C ASN A 100 2.79 16.42 -3.73
N GLY A 101 3.61 15.37 -3.81
CA GLY A 101 4.98 15.39 -4.30
C GLY A 101 6.03 15.84 -3.27
N ASP A 102 5.74 15.75 -1.97
CA ASP A 102 6.66 16.15 -0.91
C ASP A 102 7.70 15.07 -0.51
N GLY A 103 7.57 13.88 -1.10
CA GLY A 103 8.46 12.76 -0.87
C GLY A 103 8.10 11.88 0.32
N ASN A 104 6.98 12.11 1.02
CA ASN A 104 6.35 11.17 1.93
C ASN A 104 5.13 10.53 1.25
N ALA A 105 4.75 9.34 1.70
CA ALA A 105 3.52 8.73 1.23
C ALA A 105 2.31 9.41 1.89
N ASP A 106 1.32 9.81 1.10
CA ASP A 106 0.03 10.28 1.59
C ASP A 106 -0.93 9.11 1.81
N ILE A 107 -0.71 8.01 1.09
CA ILE A 107 -1.50 6.79 1.21
C ILE A 107 -0.60 5.57 1.30
N VAL A 108 -0.94 4.71 2.25
CA VAL A 108 -0.43 3.36 2.37
C VAL A 108 -1.60 2.37 2.33
N GLU A 109 -1.60 1.48 1.35
CA GLU A 109 -2.60 0.43 1.19
C GLU A 109 -1.95 -0.94 1.41
N ILE A 110 -2.58 -1.80 2.21
CA ILE A 110 -2.13 -3.17 2.45
C ILE A 110 -3.21 -4.12 1.94
N TYR A 111 -2.81 -5.04 1.09
CA TYR A 111 -3.71 -5.93 0.38
C TYR A 111 -3.71 -7.33 0.99
N ARG A 112 -4.87 -7.98 0.97
CA ARG A 112 -5.05 -9.39 1.33
C ARG A 112 -6.13 -10.01 0.46
N GLY A 113 -5.91 -11.23 -0.02
CA GLY A 113 -6.93 -11.96 -0.80
C GLY A 113 -7.37 -11.25 -2.08
N GLY A 114 -6.50 -10.41 -2.66
CA GLY A 114 -6.78 -9.67 -3.90
C GLY A 114 -7.45 -8.30 -3.71
N GLY A 115 -7.78 -7.89 -2.48
CA GLY A 115 -8.40 -6.59 -2.18
C GLY A 115 -7.62 -5.79 -1.13
N VAL A 116 -7.92 -4.50 -1.03
CA VAL A 116 -7.42 -3.64 0.05
C VAL A 116 -8.03 -4.13 1.36
N SER A 117 -7.20 -4.43 2.35
CA SER A 117 -7.64 -4.82 3.70
C SER A 117 -7.40 -3.70 4.71
N VAL A 118 -6.37 -2.90 4.51
CA VAL A 118 -6.05 -1.72 5.34
C VAL A 118 -5.65 -0.55 4.44
N GLN A 119 -6.11 0.65 4.79
CA GLN A 119 -5.65 1.89 4.18
C GLN A 119 -5.31 2.91 5.29
N VAL A 120 -4.13 3.51 5.21
CA VAL A 120 -3.69 4.60 6.07
C VAL A 120 -3.55 5.85 5.20
N VAL A 121 -4.12 6.97 5.65
CA VAL A 121 -4.21 8.21 4.87
C VAL A 121 -3.73 9.41 5.68
N ASP A 122 -2.86 10.19 5.06
CA ASP A 122 -2.54 11.57 5.38
C ASP A 122 -3.32 12.43 4.39
N ALA A 123 -4.31 13.13 4.90
CA ALA A 123 -5.30 13.88 4.15
C ALA A 123 -4.99 15.38 4.13
N ASP A 124 -4.17 15.88 5.06
CA ASP A 124 -3.73 17.27 5.11
C ASP A 124 -2.28 17.48 4.67
N TYR A 125 -1.58 16.39 4.31
CA TYR A 125 -0.26 16.39 3.69
C TYR A 125 0.84 16.93 4.61
N ASP A 126 0.75 16.63 5.90
CA ASP A 126 1.72 17.08 6.91
C ASP A 126 2.81 16.02 7.23
N GLY A 127 2.75 14.87 6.55
CA GLY A 127 3.61 13.71 6.77
C GLY A 127 3.14 12.80 7.91
N THR A 128 1.95 13.02 8.46
CA THR A 128 1.35 12.26 9.56
C THR A 128 0.00 11.68 9.13
N ALA A 129 -0.21 10.40 9.40
CA ALA A 129 -1.49 9.77 9.14
C ALA A 129 -2.60 10.40 9.99
N ASN A 130 -3.70 10.80 9.34
CA ASN A 130 -4.91 11.25 10.03
C ASN A 130 -6.02 10.20 10.05
N VAL A 131 -6.02 9.23 9.11
CA VAL A 131 -7.11 8.24 8.98
C VAL A 131 -6.57 6.83 8.80
N LEU A 132 -7.14 5.88 9.54
CA LEU A 132 -6.98 4.44 9.36
C LEU A 132 -8.32 3.82 8.96
N ARG A 133 -8.35 3.06 7.87
CA ARG A 133 -9.50 2.31 7.38
C ARG A 133 -9.19 0.82 7.32
N ILE A 134 -10.16 0.01 7.76
CA ILE A 134 -10.11 -1.45 7.68
C ILE A 134 -11.29 -1.93 6.84
N TYR A 135 -11.02 -2.85 5.93
CA TYR A 135 -11.99 -3.45 5.03
C TYR A 135 -12.10 -4.95 5.27
N ASP A 136 -13.27 -5.51 5.02
CA ASP A 136 -13.46 -6.96 4.99
C ASP A 136 -12.99 -7.58 3.66
N ALA A 137 -13.09 -8.91 3.56
CA ALA A 137 -12.69 -9.65 2.36
C ALA A 137 -13.57 -9.35 1.13
N GLY A 138 -14.77 -8.77 1.31
CA GLY A 138 -15.63 -8.29 0.24
C GLY A 138 -15.34 -6.85 -0.19
N GLY A 139 -14.38 -6.18 0.48
CA GLY A 139 -14.02 -4.79 0.25
C GLY A 139 -14.94 -3.78 0.93
N ALA A 140 -15.83 -4.22 1.83
CA ALA A 140 -16.67 -3.30 2.59
C ALA A 140 -15.88 -2.69 3.74
N LEU A 141 -16.01 -1.37 3.94
CA LEU A 141 -15.42 -0.66 5.06
C LEU A 141 -16.06 -1.13 6.37
N THR A 142 -15.28 -1.73 7.26
CA THR A 142 -15.77 -2.23 8.56
C THR A 142 -15.36 -1.33 9.72
N ARG A 143 -14.30 -0.53 9.54
CA ARG A 143 -13.82 0.40 10.55
C ARG A 143 -13.12 1.59 9.91
N GLU A 144 -13.41 2.78 10.41
CA GLU A 144 -12.64 3.99 10.17
C GLU A 144 -12.25 4.60 11.52
N GLU A 145 -11.01 5.01 11.66
CA GLU A 145 -10.46 5.65 12.85
C GLU A 145 -9.71 6.92 12.44
N ARG A 146 -10.02 8.01 13.13
CA ARG A 146 -9.22 9.23 13.04
C ARG A 146 -8.07 9.14 14.06
N LEU A 147 -6.84 9.30 13.59
CA LEU A 147 -5.62 9.13 14.36
C LEU A 147 -5.26 10.39 15.12
#